data_AF-A0A0N4VRW7-F1
#
_entry.id   AF-A0A0N4VRW7-F1
#
_cell.length_a   1.000
_cell.length_b   1.000
_cell.length_c   1.000
_cell.angle_alpha   90.00
_cell.angle_beta   90.00
_cell.angle_gamma   90.00
#
_symmetry.space_group_name_H-M   'P 1'
#
loop_
_entity.id
_entity.type
_entity.pdbx_description
1 polymer ?
#
loop_
_entity_poly.entity_id
_entity_poly.type
_entity_poly.pdbx_seq_one_letter_code
_entity_poly.pdbx_strand_id
1 'polypeptide(L)'
;MEVLENSLVQLLSDSAEEANNEDVSGAPDGLLADAVESSDDEDSEEKPEAGWSSTIVKSSVVPSTEDSGIQNDNVYAFSNPMSFYKIFMTDELMKLVNEENRYGSARYPTWSVLEEQEFYKFSAICFHMNIEKRSVLKEYWSTRIIYSGSFAARLMTRYRFIETLNSLHFATSNKVSSDSHTLRTPPGPKREHSSRCVKCYKKLAEEHGAPYARSKASQLDTKCSKCRKYYCLNCYRLYHKKCSGSLE
;
A
#
# COMPACT_ATOMS: atom_id res chain seq x y z
N MET A 1 -6.07 1.78 -20.55
CA MET A 1 -5.37 1.95 -19.26
C MET A 1 -5.82 0.87 -18.26
N GLU A 2 -7.12 0.53 -18.21
CA GLU A 2 -7.67 -0.58 -17.39
C GLU A 2 -7.03 -1.96 -17.63
N VAL A 3 -6.59 -2.27 -18.87
CA VAL A 3 -5.90 -3.55 -19.17
C VAL A 3 -4.50 -3.64 -18.53
N LEU A 4 -3.86 -2.50 -18.22
CA LEU A 4 -2.54 -2.45 -17.57
C LEU A 4 -2.67 -2.63 -16.05
N GLU A 5 -3.69 -2.04 -15.44
CA GLU A 5 -3.97 -2.18 -14.00
C GLU A 5 -4.29 -3.63 -13.63
N ASN A 6 -5.08 -4.33 -14.46
CA ASN A 6 -5.39 -5.73 -14.26
C ASN A 6 -4.17 -6.66 -14.38
N SER A 7 -3.16 -6.29 -15.18
CA SER A 7 -1.96 -7.12 -15.40
C SER A 7 -1.00 -7.08 -14.22
N LEU A 8 -0.83 -5.92 -13.58
CA LEU A 8 0.06 -5.78 -12.43
C LEU A 8 -0.56 -6.41 -11.17
N VAL A 9 -1.88 -6.26 -10.99
CA VAL A 9 -2.63 -6.89 -9.90
C VAL A 9 -2.57 -8.41 -10.02
N GLN A 10 -2.74 -8.97 -11.22
CA GLN A 10 -2.59 -10.42 -11.43
C GLN A 10 -1.17 -10.91 -11.11
N LEU A 11 -0.13 -10.17 -11.51
CA LEU A 11 1.27 -10.50 -11.19
C LEU A 11 1.56 -10.47 -9.67
N LEU A 12 0.97 -9.52 -8.94
CA LEU A 12 1.10 -9.44 -7.49
C LEU A 12 0.35 -10.57 -6.78
N SER A 13 -0.83 -10.94 -7.27
CA SER A 13 -1.60 -12.10 -6.79
C SER A 13 -0.87 -13.42 -7.02
N ASP A 14 -0.33 -13.64 -8.22
CA ASP A 14 0.45 -14.84 -8.56
C ASP A 14 1.75 -14.94 -7.73
N SER A 15 2.37 -13.79 -7.39
CA SER A 15 3.55 -13.73 -6.50
C SER A 15 3.19 -14.11 -5.06
N ALA A 16 2.05 -13.65 -4.55
CA ALA A 16 1.58 -13.95 -3.20
C ALA A 16 1.23 -15.44 -3.02
N GLU A 17 0.66 -16.08 -4.04
CA GLU A 17 0.38 -17.52 -4.00
C GLU A 17 1.67 -18.37 -4.08
N GLU A 18 2.68 -17.95 -4.84
CA GLU A 18 3.97 -18.65 -4.90
C GLU A 18 4.78 -18.49 -3.60
N ALA A 19 4.62 -17.39 -2.86
CA ALA A 19 5.22 -17.20 -1.53
C ALA A 19 4.59 -18.10 -0.43
N ASN A 20 3.36 -18.57 -0.63
CA ASN A 20 2.65 -19.46 0.30
C ASN A 20 2.92 -20.95 0.05
N ASN A 21 3.60 -21.30 -1.05
CA ASN A 21 3.89 -22.70 -1.42
C ASN A 21 5.30 -23.17 -1.02
N GLU A 22 6.10 -22.31 -0.38
CA GLU A 22 7.35 -22.70 0.27
C GLU A 22 7.11 -22.77 1.79
N ASP A 23 7.29 -23.96 2.37
CA ASP A 23 7.18 -24.25 3.80
C ASP A 23 8.20 -23.42 4.61
N VAL A 24 7.77 -22.23 5.02
CA VAL A 24 8.37 -21.46 6.10
C VAL A 24 7.37 -21.43 7.25
N SER A 25 7.47 -22.45 8.08
CA SER A 25 6.87 -22.47 9.41
C SER A 25 7.46 -21.35 10.27
N GLY A 26 6.75 -20.22 10.35
CA GLY A 26 6.99 -19.22 11.39
C GLY A 26 6.73 -17.76 11.03
N ALA A 27 5.46 -17.36 10.84
CA ALA A 27 5.01 -15.99 11.07
C ALA A 27 3.50 -15.95 11.38
N PRO A 28 3.03 -15.06 12.27
CA PRO A 28 1.69 -15.13 12.81
C PRO A 28 0.63 -14.66 11.82
N ASP A 29 -0.45 -15.43 11.84
CA ASP A 29 -1.65 -15.32 11.03
C ASP A 29 -2.47 -14.06 11.34
N GLY A 30 -3.14 -13.56 10.31
CA GLY A 30 -4.18 -12.55 10.40
C GLY A 30 -3.74 -11.14 10.04
N LEU A 31 -4.14 -10.67 8.86
CA LEU A 31 -4.70 -9.34 8.62
C LEU A 31 -5.19 -9.24 7.16
N LEU A 32 -6.29 -9.94 6.83
CA LEU A 32 -7.16 -9.56 5.72
C LEU A 32 -8.60 -9.69 6.19
N ALA A 33 -9.18 -8.56 6.58
CA ALA A 33 -10.62 -8.41 6.75
C ALA A 33 -11.00 -7.03 6.20
N ASP A 34 -11.74 -7.09 5.11
CA ASP A 34 -12.86 -6.24 4.73
C ASP A 34 -12.76 -4.74 5.00
N ALA A 35 -12.64 -3.99 3.91
CA ALA A 35 -12.95 -2.58 3.88
C ALA A 35 -13.80 -2.25 2.65
N VAL A 36 -15.10 -2.56 2.72
CA VAL A 36 -16.14 -1.82 2.00
C VAL A 36 -17.41 -1.74 2.87
N GLU A 37 -17.42 -0.81 3.81
CA GLU A 37 -18.69 -0.23 4.28
C GLU A 37 -18.57 1.29 4.21
N SER A 38 -19.28 1.84 3.22
CA SER A 38 -19.51 3.27 3.04
C SER A 38 -20.54 3.72 4.07
N SER A 39 -20.15 4.60 4.98
CA SER A 39 -21.09 5.27 5.90
C SER A 39 -21.56 6.57 5.25
N ASP A 40 -22.81 6.57 4.80
CA ASP A 40 -23.55 7.79 4.46
C ASP A 40 -23.90 8.52 5.76
N ASP A 41 -23.31 9.69 5.96
CA ASP A 41 -23.77 10.69 6.93
C ASP A 41 -23.94 12.01 6.17
N GLU A 42 -25.21 12.42 6.05
CA GLU A 42 -25.65 13.70 5.48
C GLU A 42 -25.18 14.86 6.35
N ASP A 43 -24.44 15.81 5.76
CA ASP A 43 -24.36 17.17 6.32
C ASP A 43 -24.55 18.18 5.17
N SER A 44 -25.53 19.03 5.38
CA SER A 44 -26.20 19.84 4.37
C SER A 44 -25.63 21.24 4.39
N GLU A 45 -24.72 21.51 3.46
CA GLU A 45 -24.45 22.86 2.98
C GLU A 45 -24.88 22.94 1.51
N GLU A 46 -25.94 23.73 1.24
CA GLU A 46 -26.47 23.99 -0.10
C GLU A 46 -25.38 24.59 -1.00
N LYS A 47 -24.70 23.73 -1.75
CA LYS A 47 -24.01 24.12 -2.99
C LYS A 47 -25.02 24.07 -4.13
N PRO A 48 -24.95 24.98 -5.11
CA PRO A 48 -25.82 24.90 -6.27
C PRO A 48 -25.64 23.52 -6.92
N GLU A 49 -26.73 22.76 -7.01
CA GLU A 49 -26.73 21.45 -7.65
C GLU A 49 -26.32 21.60 -9.11
N ALA A 50 -25.03 21.40 -9.38
CA ALA A 50 -24.56 21.02 -10.70
C ALA A 50 -24.97 19.56 -10.91
N GLY A 51 -26.28 19.34 -11.07
CA GLY A 51 -26.82 18.04 -11.42
C GLY A 51 -26.18 17.55 -12.70
N TRP A 52 -25.78 16.28 -12.73
CA TRP A 52 -25.31 15.62 -13.93
C TRP A 52 -26.41 15.73 -15.00
N SER A 53 -26.18 16.55 -16.03
CA SER A 53 -27.14 16.67 -17.13
C SER A 53 -27.06 15.42 -18.00
N SER A 54 -28.19 14.74 -18.23
CA SER A 54 -28.31 13.66 -19.23
C SER A 54 -28.08 14.15 -20.67
N THR A 55 -28.07 15.48 -20.86
CA THR A 55 -27.71 16.12 -22.11
C THR A 55 -26.19 16.17 -22.23
N ILE A 56 -25.62 15.31 -23.07
CA ILE A 56 -24.21 15.42 -23.46
C ILE A 56 -24.09 16.60 -24.42
N VAL A 57 -23.83 17.79 -23.88
CA VAL A 57 -23.40 18.92 -24.69
C VAL A 57 -21.95 18.66 -25.08
N LYS A 58 -21.67 18.55 -26.38
CA LYS A 58 -20.30 18.49 -26.87
C LYS A 58 -19.63 19.80 -26.47
N SER A 59 -18.80 19.75 -25.42
CA SER A 59 -18.02 20.89 -24.97
C SER A 59 -17.29 21.48 -26.16
N SER A 60 -17.44 22.78 -26.41
CA SER A 60 -16.66 23.46 -27.44
C SER A 60 -15.22 23.39 -26.97
N VAL A 61 -14.44 22.47 -27.56
CA VAL A 61 -13.00 22.38 -27.33
C VAL A 61 -12.43 23.73 -27.70
N VAL A 62 -12.05 24.52 -26.70
CA VAL A 62 -11.27 25.74 -26.92
C VAL A 62 -9.96 25.26 -27.52
N PRO A 63 -9.58 25.68 -28.73
CA PRO A 63 -8.29 25.31 -29.29
C PRO A 63 -7.21 25.77 -28.33
N SER A 64 -6.36 24.85 -27.86
CA SER A 64 -5.21 25.20 -27.04
C SER A 64 -4.32 26.15 -27.84
N THR A 65 -4.12 27.36 -27.33
CA THR A 65 -3.24 28.37 -27.95
C THR A 65 -1.78 28.27 -27.48
N GLU A 66 -1.48 27.33 -26.57
CA GLU A 66 -0.13 27.04 -26.12
C GLU A 66 0.56 26.05 -27.05
N ASP A 67 1.88 26.18 -27.15
CA ASP A 67 2.74 25.24 -27.88
C ASP A 67 2.58 23.83 -27.30
N SER A 68 1.99 22.95 -28.09
CA SER A 68 1.83 21.54 -27.75
C SER A 68 3.14 20.78 -27.98
N GLY A 69 3.55 19.92 -27.05
CA GLY A 69 4.71 19.06 -27.22
C GLY A 69 5.58 18.93 -25.96
N ILE A 70 6.81 18.45 -26.16
CA ILE A 70 7.79 18.31 -25.08
C ILE A 70 8.37 19.69 -24.77
N GLN A 71 8.16 20.18 -23.55
CA GLN A 71 8.62 21.51 -23.14
C GLN A 71 10.10 21.56 -22.73
N ASN A 72 10.76 20.41 -22.55
CA ASN A 72 12.16 20.34 -22.15
C ASN A 72 13.05 20.18 -23.39
N ASP A 73 13.69 21.26 -23.81
CA ASP A 73 14.56 21.31 -24.99
C ASP A 73 15.72 20.31 -24.93
N ASN A 74 16.19 19.95 -23.74
CA ASN A 74 17.28 18.98 -23.56
C ASN A 74 16.91 17.59 -24.08
N VAL A 75 15.62 17.27 -24.13
CA VAL A 75 15.13 15.96 -24.61
C VAL A 75 15.45 15.75 -26.09
N TYR A 76 15.51 16.82 -26.89
CA TYR A 76 15.86 16.74 -28.31
C TYR A 76 17.34 16.42 -28.55
N ALA A 77 18.20 16.58 -27.54
CA ALA A 77 19.61 16.19 -27.60
C ALA A 77 19.82 14.69 -27.30
N PHE A 78 18.79 13.96 -26.87
CA PHE A 78 18.92 12.56 -26.50
C PHE A 78 18.95 11.64 -27.72
N SER A 79 19.98 10.81 -27.80
CA SER A 79 20.14 9.77 -28.83
C SER A 79 19.90 8.35 -28.31
N ASN A 80 19.84 8.18 -26.98
CA ASN A 80 19.69 6.88 -26.32
C ASN A 80 18.30 6.77 -25.64
N PRO A 81 17.51 5.71 -25.91
CA PRO A 81 16.24 5.46 -25.23
C PRO A 81 16.32 5.50 -23.70
N MET A 82 17.47 5.12 -23.11
CA MET A 82 17.68 5.17 -21.66
C MET A 82 17.63 6.61 -21.11
N SER A 83 18.04 7.61 -21.90
CA SER A 83 17.99 9.01 -21.48
C SER A 83 16.55 9.49 -21.28
N PHE A 84 15.62 9.03 -22.13
CA PHE A 84 14.19 9.33 -21.98
C PHE A 84 13.60 8.63 -20.75
N TYR A 85 13.98 7.37 -20.52
CA TYR A 85 13.54 6.60 -19.35
C TYR A 85 13.92 7.28 -18.02
N LYS A 86 15.14 7.80 -17.93
CA LYS A 86 15.64 8.50 -16.74
C LYS A 86 14.96 9.84 -16.44
N ILE A 87 14.18 10.40 -17.37
CA ILE A 87 13.33 11.56 -17.07
C ILE A 87 12.25 11.17 -16.05
N PHE A 88 11.75 9.94 -16.14
CA PHE A 88 10.70 9.43 -15.25
C PHE A 88 11.29 8.70 -14.04
N MET A 89 12.38 7.95 -14.24
CA MET A 89 13.15 7.34 -13.15
C MET A 89 14.18 8.33 -12.61
N THR A 90 13.68 9.32 -11.88
CA THR A 90 14.51 10.36 -11.26
C THR A 90 15.33 9.81 -10.09
N ASP A 91 16.37 10.53 -9.69
CA ASP A 91 17.17 10.22 -8.50
C ASP A 91 16.31 10.11 -7.22
N GLU A 92 15.18 10.82 -7.18
CA GLU A 92 14.22 10.74 -6.08
C GLU A 92 13.49 9.40 -6.08
N LEU A 93 13.06 8.91 -7.24
CA LEU A 93 12.46 7.59 -7.36
C LEU A 93 13.49 6.49 -7.08
N MET A 94 14.77 6.71 -7.43
CA MET A 94 15.86 5.79 -7.08
C MET A 94 16.12 5.70 -5.57
N LYS A 95 15.65 6.65 -4.74
CA LYS A 95 15.64 6.48 -3.28
C LYS A 95 14.76 5.31 -2.83
N LEU A 96 13.84 4.84 -3.68
CA LEU A 96 13.04 3.64 -3.44
C LEU A 96 13.93 2.42 -3.20
N VAL A 97 15.05 2.30 -3.91
CA VAL A 97 16.03 1.20 -3.72
C VAL A 97 16.56 1.18 -2.29
N ASN A 98 16.78 2.35 -1.68
CA ASN A 98 17.22 2.42 -0.28
C ASN A 98 16.10 1.96 0.68
N GLU A 99 14.85 2.31 0.38
CA GLU A 99 13.70 1.90 1.17
C GLU A 99 13.44 0.38 1.05
N GLU A 100 13.55 -0.16 -0.15
CA GLU A 100 13.49 -1.60 -0.41
C GLU A 100 14.57 -2.35 0.36
N ASN A 101 15.80 -1.85 0.37
CA ASN A 101 16.87 -2.46 1.14
C ASN A 101 16.61 -2.46 2.65
N ARG A 102 16.01 -1.38 3.16
CA ARG A 102 15.60 -1.30 4.56
C ARG A 102 14.50 -2.30 4.89
N TYR A 103 13.48 -2.39 4.04
CA TYR A 103 12.37 -3.30 4.27
C TYR A 103 12.79 -4.77 4.08
N GLY A 104 13.51 -5.05 3.00
CA GLY A 104 14.01 -6.37 2.65
C GLY A 104 14.91 -6.94 3.73
N SER A 105 15.86 -6.16 4.27
CA SER A 105 16.69 -6.60 5.40
C SER A 105 15.93 -6.84 6.71
N ALA A 106 14.80 -6.15 6.92
CA ALA A 106 13.93 -6.40 8.07
C ALA A 106 13.04 -7.63 7.90
N ARG A 107 12.71 -8.00 6.65
CA ARG A 107 11.78 -9.10 6.32
C ARG A 107 12.49 -10.42 6.00
N TYR A 108 13.64 -10.36 5.33
CA TYR A 108 14.37 -11.51 4.82
C TYR A 108 15.74 -11.62 5.48
N PRO A 109 16.00 -12.67 6.28
CA PRO A 109 17.29 -12.85 6.98
C PRO A 109 18.50 -12.94 6.04
N THR A 110 18.28 -13.40 4.81
CA THR A 110 19.30 -13.58 3.77
C THR A 110 19.33 -12.44 2.75
N TRP A 111 18.68 -11.31 3.04
CA TRP A 111 18.60 -10.19 2.10
C TRP A 111 19.99 -9.68 1.69
N SER A 112 20.28 -9.76 0.40
CA SER A 112 21.42 -9.05 -0.18
C SER A 112 20.99 -7.65 -0.62
N VAL A 113 21.88 -6.68 -0.39
CA VAL A 113 21.67 -5.29 -0.81
C VAL A 113 21.35 -5.25 -2.30
N LEU A 114 20.21 -4.68 -2.64
CA LEU A 114 19.75 -4.38 -3.98
C LEU A 114 20.48 -3.14 -4.49
N GLU A 115 21.28 -3.31 -5.53
CA GLU A 115 21.98 -2.22 -6.19
C GLU A 115 21.06 -1.49 -7.18
N GLU A 116 21.34 -0.22 -7.47
CA GLU A 116 20.62 0.55 -8.49
C GLU A 116 20.61 -0.16 -9.86
N GLN A 117 21.74 -0.74 -10.26
CA GLN A 117 21.81 -1.51 -11.51
C GLN A 117 20.91 -2.75 -11.48
N GLU A 118 20.77 -3.38 -10.32
CA GLU A 118 19.90 -4.53 -10.12
C GLU A 118 18.42 -4.12 -10.19
N PHE A 119 18.07 -2.97 -9.61
CA PHE A 119 16.73 -2.41 -9.73
C PHE A 119 16.37 -2.01 -11.18
N TYR A 120 17.33 -1.53 -11.97
CA TYR A 120 17.11 -1.31 -13.41
C TYR A 120 16.88 -2.62 -14.16
N LYS A 121 17.58 -3.71 -13.82
CA LYS A 121 17.32 -5.04 -14.41
C LYS A 121 15.92 -5.53 -14.06
N PHE A 122 15.51 -5.38 -12.81
CA PHE A 122 14.14 -5.66 -12.36
C PHE A 122 13.11 -4.86 -13.18
N SER A 123 13.32 -3.55 -13.30
CA SER A 123 12.44 -2.66 -14.08
C SER A 123 12.39 -3.06 -15.57
N ALA A 124 13.54 -3.41 -16.17
CA ALA A 124 13.61 -3.87 -17.54
C ALA A 124 12.82 -5.16 -17.77
N ILE A 125 12.82 -6.08 -16.79
CA ILE A 125 12.01 -7.29 -16.84
C ILE A 125 10.51 -6.93 -16.78
N CYS A 126 10.10 -6.01 -15.91
CA CYS A 126 8.71 -5.53 -15.87
C CYS A 126 8.27 -4.94 -17.22
N PHE A 127 9.10 -4.14 -17.88
CA PHE A 127 8.79 -3.65 -19.24
C PHE A 127 8.72 -4.77 -20.26
N HIS A 128 9.66 -5.72 -20.22
CA HIS A 128 9.65 -6.85 -21.14
C HIS A 128 8.37 -7.69 -21.01
N MET A 129 7.90 -7.92 -19.78
CA MET A 129 6.63 -8.64 -19.52
C MET A 129 5.40 -7.94 -20.11
N ASN A 130 5.47 -6.62 -20.30
CA ASN A 130 4.40 -5.87 -20.97
C ASN A 130 4.43 -6.05 -22.50
N ILE A 131 5.58 -6.39 -23.08
CA ILE A 131 5.77 -6.61 -24.52
C ILE A 131 5.52 -8.07 -24.88
N GLU A 132 6.18 -8.99 -24.18
CA GLU A 132 6.07 -10.43 -24.40
C GLU A 132 5.28 -11.05 -23.24
N LYS A 133 3.95 -11.11 -23.37
CA LYS A 133 3.09 -11.67 -22.33
C LYS A 133 3.15 -13.19 -22.30
N ARG A 134 3.40 -13.77 -21.13
CA ARG A 134 3.29 -15.20 -20.84
C ARG A 134 2.10 -15.47 -19.94
N SER A 135 1.62 -16.72 -19.95
CA SER A 135 0.40 -17.10 -19.22
C SER A 135 0.61 -17.15 -17.71
N VAL A 136 1.83 -17.47 -17.27
CA VAL A 136 2.19 -17.54 -15.85
C VAL A 136 3.57 -16.92 -15.62
N LEU A 137 3.74 -16.21 -14.50
CA LEU A 137 5.00 -15.52 -14.15
C LEU A 137 6.24 -16.44 -14.20
N LYS A 138 6.12 -17.69 -13.75
CA LYS A 138 7.25 -18.64 -13.76
C LYS A 138 7.75 -19.00 -15.15
N GLU A 139 6.91 -18.85 -16.17
CA GLU A 139 7.30 -19.17 -17.54
C GLU A 139 8.42 -18.25 -18.02
N TYR A 140 8.52 -17.02 -17.52
CA TYR A 140 9.63 -16.10 -17.83
C TYR A 140 11.00 -16.60 -17.38
N TRP A 141 11.07 -17.59 -16.49
CA TRP A 141 12.33 -18.25 -16.07
C TRP A 141 12.33 -19.75 -16.36
N SER A 142 11.43 -20.23 -17.21
CA SER A 142 11.32 -21.65 -17.52
C SER A 142 12.49 -22.14 -18.37
N THR A 143 12.99 -23.33 -18.06
CA THR A 143 14.02 -24.04 -18.84
C THR A 143 13.42 -24.90 -19.97
N ARG A 144 12.08 -24.94 -20.11
CA ARG A 144 11.42 -25.62 -21.22
C ARG A 144 11.91 -25.04 -22.54
N ILE A 145 12.12 -25.89 -23.55
CA ILE A 145 12.73 -25.51 -24.84
C ILE A 145 12.04 -24.26 -25.44
N ILE A 146 10.71 -24.22 -25.42
CA ILE A 146 9.91 -23.10 -25.94
C ILE A 146 10.09 -21.76 -25.20
N TYR A 147 10.62 -21.79 -23.96
CA TYR A 147 10.77 -20.64 -23.07
C TYR A 147 12.22 -20.38 -22.66
N SER A 148 13.14 -21.26 -23.07
CA SER A 148 14.55 -21.22 -22.72
C SER A 148 15.25 -19.98 -23.31
N GLY A 149 16.30 -19.50 -22.64
CA GLY A 149 17.03 -18.31 -23.07
C GLY A 149 16.23 -17.00 -22.93
N SER A 150 15.20 -16.99 -22.10
CA SER A 150 14.36 -15.80 -21.87
C SER A 150 15.17 -14.57 -21.45
N PHE A 151 14.68 -13.39 -21.82
CA PHE A 151 15.27 -12.11 -21.40
C PHE A 151 15.39 -12.00 -19.87
N ALA A 152 14.34 -12.38 -19.14
CA ALA A 152 14.29 -12.29 -17.69
C ALA A 152 15.36 -13.16 -17.01
N ALA A 153 15.51 -14.42 -17.43
CA ALA A 153 16.48 -15.33 -16.85
C ALA A 153 17.95 -14.92 -17.08
N ARG A 154 18.22 -14.13 -18.13
CA ARG A 154 19.54 -13.56 -18.39
C ARG A 154 19.89 -12.37 -17.49
N LEU A 155 18.90 -11.67 -16.96
CA LEU A 155 19.11 -10.44 -16.20
C LEU A 155 19.12 -10.68 -14.69
N MET A 156 18.18 -11.47 -14.17
CA MET A 156 18.13 -11.83 -12.75
C MET A 156 17.44 -13.18 -12.54
N THR A 157 17.70 -13.82 -11.41
CA THR A 157 17.05 -15.09 -11.07
C THR A 157 15.58 -14.85 -10.71
N ARG A 158 14.73 -15.88 -10.89
CA ARG A 158 13.31 -15.81 -10.51
C ARG A 158 13.14 -15.44 -9.03
N TYR A 159 13.94 -16.08 -8.17
CA TYR A 159 13.92 -15.85 -6.73
C TYR A 159 14.19 -14.37 -6.40
N ARG A 160 15.28 -13.82 -6.96
CA ARG A 160 15.65 -12.43 -6.72
C ARG A 160 14.62 -11.44 -7.27
N PHE A 161 13.97 -11.74 -8.39
CA PHE A 161 12.88 -10.93 -8.92
C PHE A 161 11.69 -10.89 -7.96
N ILE A 162 11.27 -12.05 -7.44
CA ILE A 162 10.15 -12.16 -6.49
C ILE A 162 10.49 -11.48 -5.16
N GLU A 163 11.70 -11.67 -4.64
CA GLU A 163 12.18 -10.96 -3.44
C GLU A 163 12.13 -9.44 -3.61
N THR A 164 12.58 -8.94 -4.76
CA THR A 164 12.56 -7.50 -5.10
C THR A 164 11.10 -7.02 -5.19
N LEU A 165 10.26 -7.72 -5.95
CA LEU A 165 8.85 -7.40 -6.12
C LEU A 165 8.10 -7.32 -4.77
N ASN A 166 8.32 -8.29 -3.89
CA ASN A 166 7.65 -8.39 -2.60
C ASN A 166 8.22 -7.41 -1.55
N SER A 167 9.37 -6.78 -1.84
CA SER A 167 10.02 -5.80 -0.98
C SER A 167 9.77 -4.35 -1.40
N LEU A 168 9.04 -4.12 -2.51
CA LEU A 168 8.74 -2.79 -3.04
C LEU A 168 7.90 -1.95 -2.06
N HIS A 169 8.51 -0.93 -1.46
CA HIS A 169 7.86 -0.07 -0.44
C HIS A 169 7.96 1.41 -0.78
N PHE A 170 6.83 2.03 -1.18
CA PHE A 170 6.78 3.45 -1.55
C PHE A 170 6.58 4.42 -0.37
N ALA A 171 6.36 3.90 0.84
CA ALA A 171 6.13 4.72 2.03
C ALA A 171 7.24 4.51 3.04
N THR A 172 7.96 5.59 3.38
CA THR A 172 8.91 5.54 4.49
C THR A 172 8.13 5.41 5.80
N SER A 173 8.41 4.38 6.61
CA SER A 173 7.93 4.31 7.99
C SER A 173 8.64 5.30 8.92
N ASN A 174 9.38 6.28 8.39
CA ASN A 174 10.09 7.30 9.17
C ASN A 174 9.21 8.38 9.82
N LYS A 175 7.88 8.19 9.86
CA LYS A 175 7.00 8.93 10.77
C LYS A 175 6.48 8.07 11.91
N VAL A 176 7.29 7.15 12.42
CA VAL A 176 7.19 6.78 13.85
C VAL A 176 7.66 8.00 14.64
N SER A 177 6.83 9.05 14.70
CA SER A 177 7.02 10.12 15.68
C SER A 177 7.17 9.47 17.05
N SER A 178 7.90 10.09 17.98
CA SER A 178 7.96 9.64 19.37
C SER A 178 6.58 9.60 20.05
N ASP A 179 5.53 10.08 19.37
CA ASP A 179 4.12 10.00 19.72
C ASP A 179 3.37 8.80 19.10
N SER A 180 3.97 8.00 18.22
CA SER A 180 3.32 6.85 17.59
C SER A 180 2.89 5.80 18.62
N HIS A 181 1.60 5.52 18.64
CA HIS A 181 1.00 4.46 19.44
C HIS A 181 0.21 3.56 18.48
N THR A 182 -0.13 2.36 18.93
CA THR A 182 -0.92 1.40 18.17
C THR A 182 -1.92 0.71 19.10
N LEU A 183 -3.04 0.26 18.54
CA LEU A 183 -3.91 -0.66 19.27
C LEU A 183 -3.26 -2.05 19.31
N ARG A 184 -3.31 -2.67 20.48
CA ARG A 184 -2.85 -4.04 20.70
C ARG A 184 -3.89 -4.81 21.48
N THR A 185 -3.97 -6.11 21.22
CA THR A 185 -4.73 -7.06 22.03
C THR A 185 -3.79 -7.63 23.10
N PRO A 186 -4.11 -7.50 24.39
CA PRO A 186 -3.37 -8.15 25.47
C PRO A 186 -3.41 -9.68 25.31
N PRO A 187 -2.35 -10.40 25.70
CA PRO A 187 -2.40 -11.86 25.77
C PRO A 187 -3.39 -12.30 26.85
N GLY A 188 -4.13 -13.38 26.57
CA GLY A 188 -5.04 -14.03 27.52
C GLY A 188 -6.50 -14.10 27.04
N PRO A 189 -7.42 -14.58 27.88
CA PRO A 189 -8.84 -14.64 27.56
C PRO A 189 -9.49 -13.25 27.49
N LYS A 190 -10.23 -12.95 26.41
CA LYS A 190 -10.91 -11.66 26.18
C LYS A 190 -11.71 -11.13 27.37
N ARG A 191 -12.40 -12.01 28.09
CA ARG A 191 -13.23 -11.67 29.26
C ARG A 191 -12.45 -11.00 30.40
N GLU A 192 -11.15 -11.26 30.51
CA GLU A 192 -10.29 -10.74 31.60
C GLU A 192 -9.73 -9.36 31.30
N HIS A 193 -9.64 -8.99 30.02
CA HIS A 193 -9.00 -7.76 29.59
C HIS A 193 -9.87 -6.94 28.63
N SER A 194 -11.17 -7.21 28.56
CA SER A 194 -12.11 -6.40 27.77
C SER A 194 -12.65 -5.24 28.58
N SER A 195 -12.75 -4.09 27.95
CA SER A 195 -13.37 -2.89 28.54
C SER A 195 -14.13 -2.12 27.48
N ARG A 196 -14.88 -1.11 27.89
CA ARG A 196 -15.65 -0.26 26.97
C ARG A 196 -14.73 0.73 26.28
N CYS A 197 -15.02 1.07 25.02
CA CYS A 197 -14.34 2.19 24.37
C CYS A 197 -14.53 3.47 25.20
N VAL A 198 -13.43 4.13 25.57
CA VAL A 198 -13.48 5.38 26.37
C VAL A 198 -14.29 6.46 25.66
N LYS A 199 -14.14 6.60 24.34
CA LYS A 199 -14.83 7.63 23.54
C LYS A 199 -16.30 7.31 23.31
N CYS A 200 -16.64 6.08 22.91
CA CYS A 200 -18.05 5.68 22.77
C CYS A 200 -18.79 5.80 24.10
N TYR A 201 -18.17 5.37 25.21
CA TYR A 201 -18.76 5.51 26.54
C TYR A 201 -19.02 6.97 26.88
N LYS A 202 -18.04 7.85 26.67
CA LYS A 202 -18.19 9.29 26.95
C LYS A 202 -19.32 9.92 26.12
N LYS A 203 -19.35 9.65 24.80
CA LYS A 203 -20.41 10.15 23.90
C LYS A 203 -21.80 9.71 24.36
N LEU A 204 -21.99 8.42 24.60
CA LEU A 204 -23.27 7.87 25.05
C LEU A 204 -23.68 8.36 26.46
N ALA A 205 -22.70 8.63 27.33
CA ALA A 205 -22.97 9.14 28.67
C ALA A 205 -23.40 10.61 28.63
N GLU A 206 -22.87 11.40 27.70
CA GLU A 206 -23.28 12.79 27.46
C GLU A 206 -24.69 12.86 26.84
N GLU A 207 -25.02 11.96 25.91
CA GLU A 207 -26.31 11.95 25.21
C GLU A 207 -27.46 11.35 26.04
N HIS A 208 -27.20 10.25 26.74
CA HIS A 208 -28.25 9.42 27.37
C HIS A 208 -27.99 9.07 28.84
N GLY A 209 -26.90 9.59 29.42
CA GLY A 209 -26.51 9.34 30.79
C GLY A 209 -25.70 8.06 31.02
N ALA A 210 -25.03 8.01 32.17
CA ALA A 210 -24.11 6.94 32.53
C ALA A 210 -24.71 5.52 32.60
N PRO A 211 -25.97 5.31 33.04
CA PRO A 211 -26.60 3.98 33.01
C PRO A 211 -26.74 3.43 31.59
N TYR A 212 -27.17 4.27 30.64
CA TYR A 212 -27.33 3.91 29.24
C TYR A 212 -25.98 3.59 28.58
N ALA A 213 -24.97 4.43 28.80
CA ALA A 213 -23.63 4.20 28.27
C ALA A 213 -22.99 2.89 28.76
N ARG A 214 -23.28 2.47 30.00
CA ARG A 214 -22.77 1.19 30.54
C ARG A 214 -23.35 -0.02 29.80
N SER A 215 -24.61 0.03 29.36
CA SER A 215 -25.20 -1.10 28.63
C SER A 215 -24.93 -1.06 27.13
N LYS A 216 -24.77 0.14 26.54
CA LYS A 216 -24.70 0.30 25.08
C LYS A 216 -23.31 0.56 24.49
N ALA A 217 -22.33 1.03 25.27
CA ALA A 217 -20.99 1.23 24.74
C ALA A 217 -20.31 -0.11 24.43
N SER A 218 -19.70 -0.22 23.25
CA SER A 218 -19.03 -1.43 22.76
C SER A 218 -17.93 -1.90 23.72
N GLN A 219 -17.97 -3.17 24.10
CA GLN A 219 -16.88 -3.86 24.80
C GLN A 219 -15.87 -4.43 23.81
N LEU A 220 -14.60 -4.16 24.05
CA LEU A 220 -13.49 -4.50 23.18
C LEU A 220 -12.25 -4.85 24.01
N ASP A 221 -11.36 -5.61 23.40
CA ASP A 221 -10.09 -6.13 23.95
C ASP A 221 -8.88 -5.33 23.48
N THR A 222 -9.05 -4.39 22.55
CA THR A 222 -7.96 -3.60 22.00
C THR A 222 -7.64 -2.37 22.87
N LYS A 223 -6.37 -2.26 23.30
CA LYS A 223 -5.89 -1.13 24.09
C LYS A 223 -4.72 -0.40 23.41
N CYS A 224 -4.62 0.89 23.65
CA CYS A 224 -3.49 1.68 23.17
C CYS A 224 -2.18 1.23 23.82
N SER A 225 -1.14 1.04 23.02
CA SER A 225 0.19 0.59 23.46
C SER A 225 0.89 1.54 24.45
N LYS A 226 0.55 2.84 24.40
CA LYS A 226 1.12 3.86 25.30
C LYS A 226 0.23 4.15 26.50
N CYS A 227 -0.97 4.71 26.29
CA CYS A 227 -1.82 5.14 27.39
C CYS A 227 -2.65 4.02 28.05
N ARG A 228 -2.58 2.78 27.53
CA ARG A 228 -3.31 1.59 28.02
C ARG A 228 -4.84 1.72 28.09
N LYS A 229 -5.41 2.79 27.53
CA LYS A 229 -6.86 3.00 27.41
C LYS A 229 -7.45 2.20 26.25
N TYR A 230 -8.72 1.83 26.37
CA TYR A 230 -9.46 1.01 25.41
C TYR A 230 -10.16 1.87 24.36
N TYR A 231 -9.92 1.57 23.08
CA TYR A 231 -10.56 2.27 21.96
C TYR A 231 -10.99 1.28 20.88
N CYS A 232 -12.21 1.44 20.36
CA CYS A 232 -12.55 0.79 19.09
C CYS A 232 -11.70 1.38 17.96
N LEU A 233 -11.57 0.64 16.85
CA LEU A 233 -10.76 1.04 15.71
C LEU A 233 -11.15 2.42 15.17
N ASN A 234 -12.45 2.71 15.11
CA ASN A 234 -12.95 3.99 14.63
C ASN A 234 -12.55 5.14 15.57
N CYS A 235 -12.82 5.01 16.87
CA CYS A 235 -12.48 6.06 17.84
C CYS A 235 -10.97 6.27 17.98
N TYR A 236 -10.19 5.21 17.79
CA TYR A 236 -8.75 5.27 17.76
C TYR A 236 -8.26 6.16 16.59
N ARG A 237 -8.72 5.87 15.38
CA ARG A 237 -8.34 6.59 14.16
C ARG A 237 -8.80 8.05 14.17
N LEU A 238 -10.04 8.31 14.58
CA LEU A 238 -10.63 9.65 14.52
C LEU A 238 -10.23 10.55 15.68
N TYR A 239 -10.23 10.02 16.91
CA TYR A 239 -10.18 10.83 18.13
C TYR A 239 -8.94 10.61 19.00
N HIS A 240 -8.11 9.59 18.73
CA HIS A 240 -6.91 9.31 19.51
C HIS A 240 -5.64 9.53 18.68
N LYS A 241 -5.36 10.81 18.36
CA LYS A 241 -4.17 11.21 17.58
C LYS A 241 -2.90 11.32 18.42
N LYS A 242 -3.03 11.58 19.72
CA LYS A 242 -1.91 11.70 20.68
C LYS A 242 -2.29 11.05 22.00
N CYS A 243 -1.28 10.49 22.68
CA CYS A 243 -1.44 9.99 24.03
C CYS A 243 -1.24 11.14 25.02
N SER A 244 -2.31 11.54 25.71
CA SER A 244 -2.14 12.26 26.98
C SER A 244 -1.41 11.31 27.93
N GLY A 245 -0.21 11.68 28.38
CA GLY A 245 0.81 10.83 28.98
C GLY A 245 0.34 9.78 30.00
N SER A 246 1.16 8.74 30.10
CA SER A 246 1.18 7.74 31.16
C SER A 246 1.03 8.42 32.51
N LEU A 247 -0.07 8.17 33.21
CA LEU A 247 -0.10 8.35 34.66
C LEU A 247 0.32 7.03 35.26
N GLU A 248 1.37 7.13 36.09
CA GLU A 248 1.81 6.14 37.07
C GLU A 248 0.64 5.53 37.85
#